data_AF-A0A519Z9G1-F1
#
_entry.id   AF-A0A519Z9G1-F1
#
_cell.length_a   1.000
_cell.length_b   1.000
_cell.length_c   1.000
_cell.angle_alpha   90.00
_cell.angle_beta   90.00
_cell.angle_gamma   90.00
#
_symmetry.space_group_name_H-M   'P 1'
#
loop_
_entity.id
_entity.type
_entity.pdbx_description
1 polymer ?
#
loop_
_entity_poly.entity_id
_entity_poly.type
_entity_poly.pdbx_seq_one_letter_code
_entity_poly.pdbx_strand_id
1 'polypeptide(L)'
;MNTAAIQSEAQVQSGRLGRLVVARLKPNEDIIDSAEALCASHGISLAVVRGGLGSLIDGELQYLGRSGMQDIHVPGPGVEILSLSGEIAPGASSLQAVLADADG
;
A
#
# COMPACT_ATOMS: atom_id res chain seq x y z
N MET A 1 -16.65 -1.50 26.35
CA MET A 1 -15.96 -2.03 25.16
C MET A 1 -14.59 -1.39 25.12
N ASN A 2 -13.54 -2.21 25.11
CA ASN A 2 -12.21 -1.87 25.60
C ASN A 2 -11.39 -1.15 24.50
N THR A 3 -11.16 0.14 24.65
CA THR A 3 -10.22 0.92 23.82
C THR A 3 -8.81 0.62 24.29
N ALA A 4 -8.25 -0.52 23.89
CA ALA A 4 -6.83 -0.76 24.10
C ALA A 4 -6.06 0.22 23.20
N ALA A 5 -5.43 1.22 23.81
CA ALA A 5 -4.48 2.08 23.11
C ALA A 5 -3.44 1.19 22.44
N ILE A 6 -3.27 1.33 21.12
CA ILE A 6 -2.15 0.72 20.41
C ILE A 6 -0.91 1.47 20.89
N GLN A 7 -0.27 0.97 21.95
CA GLN A 7 1.06 1.40 22.36
C GLN A 7 2.06 0.80 21.38
N SER A 8 2.12 1.39 20.19
CA SER A 8 3.18 1.11 19.22
C SER A 8 4.42 1.86 19.66
N GLU A 9 5.46 1.14 20.08
CA GLU A 9 6.79 1.74 20.20
C GLU A 9 7.22 2.24 18.81
N ALA A 10 7.26 3.55 18.63
CA ALA A 10 7.76 4.14 17.39
C ALA A 10 9.28 3.98 17.35
N GLN A 11 9.78 3.21 16.38
CA GLN A 11 11.22 3.08 16.14
C GLN A 11 11.65 4.07 15.06
N VAL A 12 12.64 4.89 15.38
CA VAL A 12 13.29 5.77 14.39
C VAL A 12 14.25 4.93 13.56
N GLN A 13 13.92 4.75 12.29
CA GLN A 13 14.82 4.10 11.34
C GLN A 13 15.63 5.15 10.57
N SER A 14 16.94 4.90 10.44
CA SER A 14 17.84 5.72 9.62
C SER A 14 18.14 5.00 8.31
N GLY A 15 18.21 5.76 7.22
CA GLY A 15 18.52 5.24 5.89
C GLY A 15 18.98 6.35 4.95
N ARG A 16 19.39 5.98 3.74
CA ARG A 16 19.60 6.97 2.66
C ARG A 16 18.64 6.72 1.52
N LEU A 17 18.05 7.80 1.04
CA LEU A 17 17.51 7.83 -0.31
C LEU A 17 18.68 7.98 -1.30
N GLY A 18 18.52 7.47 -2.51
CA GLY A 18 19.58 7.55 -3.54
C GLY A 18 19.49 6.49 -4.63
N ARG A 19 18.65 5.46 -4.44
CA ARG A 19 18.25 4.52 -5.48
C ARG A 19 16.78 4.77 -5.82
N LEU A 20 16.49 4.93 -7.10
CA LEU A 20 15.13 5.02 -7.63
C LEU A 20 14.85 3.73 -8.42
N VAL A 21 13.73 3.10 -8.13
CA VAL A 21 13.19 1.99 -8.92
C VAL A 21 11.89 2.47 -9.54
N VAL A 22 11.79 2.38 -10.87
CA VAL A 22 10.53 2.53 -11.58
C VAL A 22 10.13 1.15 -12.05
N ALA A 23 8.94 0.70 -11.67
CA ALA A 23 8.48 -0.64 -11.97
C ALA A 23 7.04 -0.64 -12.43
N ARG A 24 6.70 -1.68 -13.18
CA ARG A 24 5.34 -2.03 -13.56
C ARG A 24 5.05 -3.41 -13.02
N LEU A 25 4.07 -3.50 -12.13
CA LEU A 25 3.60 -4.78 -11.62
C LEU A 25 2.82 -5.52 -12.71
N LYS A 26 2.80 -6.85 -12.66
CA LYS A 26 2.08 -7.62 -13.66
C LYS A 26 0.57 -7.56 -13.38
N PRO A 27 -0.27 -7.80 -14.39
CA PRO A 27 -1.71 -7.92 -14.19
C PRO A 27 -2.03 -9.09 -13.25
N ASN A 28 -3.14 -8.97 -12.52
CA ASN A 28 -3.73 -10.01 -11.68
C ASN A 28 -2.83 -10.49 -10.52
N GLU A 29 -1.84 -9.69 -10.14
CA GLU A 29 -1.05 -9.90 -8.92
C GLU A 29 -1.49 -8.91 -7.84
N ASP A 30 -1.38 -9.32 -6.58
CA ASP A 30 -1.56 -8.43 -5.44
C ASP A 30 -0.45 -7.37 -5.42
N ILE A 31 -0.82 -6.11 -5.18
CA ILE A 31 0.12 -4.98 -5.23
C ILE A 31 1.18 -5.08 -4.14
N ILE A 32 0.79 -5.49 -2.93
CA ILE A 32 1.69 -5.57 -1.78
C ILE A 32 2.70 -6.68 -2.02
N ASP A 33 2.22 -7.88 -2.35
CA ASP A 33 3.07 -9.05 -2.59
C ASP A 33 4.07 -8.80 -3.74
N SER A 34 3.59 -8.23 -4.86
CA SER A 34 4.46 -7.95 -6.00
C SER A 34 5.45 -6.82 -5.74
N ALA A 35 5.10 -5.82 -4.94
CA ALA A 35 6.04 -4.77 -4.54
C ALA A 35 7.11 -5.30 -3.57
N GLU A 36 6.77 -6.17 -2.62
CA GLU A 36 7.71 -6.83 -1.73
C GLU A 36 8.67 -7.74 -2.51
N ALA A 37 8.15 -8.56 -3.42
CA ALA A 37 8.96 -9.42 -4.28
C ALA A 37 9.93 -8.62 -5.17
N LEU A 38 9.46 -7.49 -5.72
CA LEU A 38 10.29 -6.57 -6.48
C LEU A 38 11.42 -5.99 -5.61
N CYS A 39 11.12 -5.55 -4.39
CA CYS A 39 12.12 -5.02 -3.47
C CYS A 39 13.16 -6.09 -3.12
N ALA A 40 12.72 -7.31 -2.81
CA ALA A 40 13.60 -8.45 -2.54
C ALA A 40 14.55 -8.74 -3.72
N SER A 41 14.04 -8.76 -4.95
CA SER A 41 14.85 -9.00 -6.16
C SER A 41 15.94 -7.95 -6.41
N HIS A 42 15.78 -6.73 -5.86
CA HIS A 42 16.75 -5.63 -5.97
C HIS A 42 17.61 -5.45 -4.70
N GLY A 43 17.48 -6.34 -3.71
CA GLY A 43 18.14 -6.20 -2.41
C GLY A 43 17.73 -4.90 -1.71
N ILE A 44 16.44 -4.58 -1.73
CA ILE A 44 15.84 -3.45 -1.01
C ILE A 44 15.09 -4.02 0.19
N SER A 45 15.54 -3.72 1.41
CA SER A 45 14.89 -4.18 2.64
C SER A 45 13.77 -3.25 3.13
N LEU A 46 13.84 -1.97 2.74
CA LEU A 46 12.84 -0.96 3.02
C LEU A 46 12.80 0.01 1.85
N ALA A 47 11.60 0.24 1.29
CA ALA A 47 11.39 1.20 0.22
C ALA A 47 10.29 2.19 0.61
N VAL A 48 10.41 3.42 0.11
CA VAL A 48 9.32 4.41 0.16
C VAL A 48 8.71 4.50 -1.22
N VAL A 49 7.40 4.27 -1.32
CA VAL A 49 6.62 4.47 -2.54
C VAL A 49 6.38 5.95 -2.71
N ARG A 50 6.99 6.52 -3.75
CA ARG A 50 6.91 7.96 -4.07
C ARG A 50 5.65 8.34 -4.83
N GLY A 51 4.98 7.36 -5.42
CA GLY A 51 3.84 7.54 -6.31
C GLY A 51 3.62 6.28 -7.13
N GLY A 52 2.38 6.06 -7.53
CA GLY A 52 1.98 4.97 -8.41
C GLY A 52 0.61 5.25 -9.00
N LEU A 53 0.41 4.81 -10.24
CA LEU A 53 -0.84 4.86 -10.98
C LEU A 53 -1.07 3.50 -11.62
N GLY A 54 -2.32 3.15 -11.86
CA GLY A 54 -2.70 1.91 -12.52
C GLY A 54 -4.15 1.55 -12.28
N SER A 55 -4.53 0.35 -12.69
CA SER A 55 -5.88 -0.17 -12.55
C SER A 55 -5.86 -1.45 -11.72
N LEU A 56 -6.96 -1.71 -11.02
CA LEU A 56 -7.23 -2.94 -10.29
C LEU A 56 -8.45 -3.65 -10.88
N ILE A 57 -8.57 -4.94 -10.58
CA ILE A 57 -9.84 -5.65 -10.82
C ILE A 57 -10.85 -5.12 -9.81
N ASP A 58 -10.57 -5.27 -8.52
CA ASP A 58 -11.30 -4.71 -7.38
C ASP A 58 -10.31 -4.13 -6.36
N GLY A 59 -10.81 -3.41 -5.35
CA GLY A 59 -9.98 -2.79 -4.33
C GLY A 59 -10.45 -3.12 -2.92
N GLU A 60 -9.50 -3.31 -2.01
CA GLU A 60 -9.75 -3.38 -0.57
C GLU A 60 -8.97 -2.26 0.12
N LEU A 61 -9.68 -1.42 0.86
CA LEU A 61 -9.10 -0.33 1.64
C LEU A 61 -9.49 -0.49 3.10
N GLN A 62 -8.61 -0.04 3.98
CA GLN A 62 -8.91 0.12 5.39
C GLN A 62 -8.83 1.58 5.78
N TYR A 63 -9.76 2.04 6.61
CA TYR A 63 -9.73 3.38 7.17
C TYR A 63 -10.14 3.39 8.64
N LEU A 64 -9.58 4.35 9.38
CA LEU A 64 -9.92 4.54 10.79
C LEU A 64 -11.18 5.40 10.91
N GLY A 65 -12.33 4.75 11.11
CA GLY A 65 -13.60 5.40 11.41
C GLY A 65 -13.81 5.65 12.90
N ARG A 66 -14.95 6.27 13.26
CA ARG A 66 -15.32 6.53 14.67
C ARG A 66 -15.45 5.26 15.51
N SER A 67 -15.82 4.15 14.86
CA SER A 67 -16.04 2.86 15.52
C SER A 67 -14.83 1.93 15.46
N GLY A 68 -13.65 2.44 15.05
CA GLY A 68 -12.44 1.65 14.84
C GLY A 68 -12.08 1.48 13.37
N MET A 69 -11.20 0.53 13.08
CA MET A 69 -10.81 0.19 11.71
C MET A 69 -12.02 -0.37 10.95
N GLN A 70 -12.21 0.09 9.73
CA GLN A 70 -13.29 -0.35 8.85
C GLN A 70 -12.72 -0.69 7.48
N ASP A 71 -13.23 -1.77 6.91
CA ASP A 71 -12.91 -2.21 5.56
C ASP A 71 -13.88 -1.54 4.56
N ILE A 72 -13.35 -1.14 3.42
CA ILE A 72 -14.10 -0.67 2.26
C ILE A 72 -13.69 -1.55 1.08
N HIS A 73 -14.63 -2.34 0.60
CA HIS A 73 -14.53 -3.00 -0.69
C HIS A 73 -14.96 -2.04 -1.79
N VAL A 74 -14.10 -1.84 -2.78
CA VAL A 74 -14.39 -1.09 -4.01
C VAL A 74 -14.61 -2.10 -5.12
N PRO A 75 -15.88 -2.32 -5.53
CA PRO A 75 -16.21 -3.41 -6.44
C PRO A 75 -15.67 -3.16 -7.84
N GLY A 76 -15.20 -4.24 -8.45
CA GLY A 76 -14.74 -4.29 -9.83
C GLY A 76 -15.79 -4.66 -10.88
N PRO A 77 -15.40 -4.72 -12.17
CA PRO A 77 -14.09 -4.29 -12.71
C PRO A 77 -14.03 -2.77 -12.96
N GLY A 78 -12.82 -2.25 -13.14
CA GLY A 78 -12.60 -0.86 -13.58
C GLY A 78 -12.23 0.10 -12.45
N VAL A 79 -11.61 -0.41 -11.39
CA VAL A 79 -11.10 0.42 -10.30
C VAL A 79 -9.77 1.05 -10.72
N GLU A 80 -9.64 2.37 -10.61
CA GLU A 80 -8.43 3.11 -10.97
C GLU A 80 -7.70 3.64 -9.73
N ILE A 81 -6.40 3.41 -9.67
CA ILE A 81 -5.49 3.96 -8.66
C ILE A 81 -5.07 5.36 -9.12
N LEU A 82 -5.60 6.39 -8.45
CA LEU A 82 -5.28 7.78 -8.71
C LEU A 82 -4.01 8.25 -7.99
N SER A 83 -3.69 7.60 -6.86
CA SER A 83 -2.43 7.79 -6.16
C SER A 83 -2.12 6.59 -5.27
N LEU A 84 -0.83 6.35 -5.05
CA LEU A 84 -0.31 5.33 -4.16
C LEU A 84 0.96 5.86 -3.48
N SER A 85 1.03 5.74 -2.16
CA SER A 85 2.19 6.15 -1.37
C SER A 85 2.30 5.31 -0.12
N GLY A 86 3.48 5.31 0.52
CA GLY A 86 3.71 4.57 1.76
C GLY A 86 5.04 3.85 1.73
N GLU A 87 5.11 2.72 2.42
CA GLU A 87 6.33 1.97 2.67
C GLU A 87 6.15 0.50 2.29
N ILE A 88 7.20 -0.07 1.70
CA ILE A 88 7.29 -1.51 1.44
C ILE A 88 8.34 -2.07 2.37
N ALA A 89 7.93 -3.04 3.19
CA ALA A 89 8.78 -3.77 4.11
C ALA A 89 8.28 -5.22 4.17
N PRO A 90 9.17 -6.24 4.20
CA PRO A 90 8.76 -7.64 4.16
C PRO A 90 7.71 -7.98 5.24
N GLY A 91 6.49 -8.31 4.82
CA GLY A 91 5.36 -8.66 5.69
C GLY A 91 4.85 -7.52 6.59
N ALA A 92 5.27 -6.28 6.35
CA ALA A 92 4.89 -5.10 7.14
C ALA A 92 4.66 -3.87 6.26
N SER A 93 4.42 -4.08 4.97
CA SER A 93 4.13 -3.01 4.02
C SER A 93 2.86 -2.25 4.42
N SER A 94 2.91 -0.94 4.25
CA SER A 94 1.79 -0.04 4.55
C SER A 94 1.63 0.95 3.42
N LEU A 95 0.54 0.81 2.67
CA LEU A 95 0.23 1.65 1.53
C LEU A 95 -1.07 2.41 1.77
N GLN A 96 -1.07 3.65 1.31
CA GLN A 96 -2.23 4.52 1.23
C GLN A 96 -2.49 4.78 -0.24
N ALA A 97 -3.75 4.62 -0.64
CA ALA A 97 -4.19 4.80 -2.01
C ALA A 97 -5.44 5.67 -2.08
N VAL A 98 -5.60 6.33 -3.23
CA VAL A 98 -6.88 6.91 -3.64
C VAL A 98 -7.36 6.10 -4.83
N LEU A 99 -8.56 5.54 -4.71
CA LEU A 99 -9.20 4.73 -5.73
C LEU A 99 -10.42 5.47 -6.30
N ALA A 100 -10.66 5.32 -7.59
CA ALA A 100 -11.92 5.67 -8.25
C ALA A 100 -12.59 4.39 -8.73
N ASP A 101 -13.91 4.30 -8.57
CA ASP A 101 -14.69 3.21 -9.16
C ASP A 101 -15.05 3.52 -10.62
N ALA A 102 -15.88 2.67 -11.23
CA ALA A 102 -16.26 2.81 -12.63
C ALA A 102 -17.10 4.08 -12.92
N ASP A 103 -17.72 4.69 -11.91
CA ASP A 103 -18.53 5.89 -12.02
C ASP A 103 -17.75 7.19 -11.74
N GLY A 104 -16.50 7.08 -11.27
CA GLY A 104 -15.55 8.18 -11.08
C GLY A 104 -15.47 8.70 -9.65
#